data_AF-A0A926A6X6-F1
#
_entry.id   AF-A0A926A6X6-F1
#
_cell.length_a   1.000
_cell.length_b   1.000
_cell.length_c   1.000
_cell.angle_alpha   90.00
_cell.angle_beta   90.00
_cell.angle_gamma   90.00
#
_symmetry.space_group_name_H-M   'P 1'
#
loop_
_entity.id
_entity.type
_entity.pdbx_description
1 polymer ?
#
loop_
_entity_poly.entity_id
_entity_poly.type
_entity_poly.pdbx_seq_one_letter_code
_entity_poly.pdbx_strand_id
1 'polypeptide(L)'
;MVTSPARLVWLALTGFVFVSPLAAREYKLGEKADQTITTPIPLVVIDTAATEALKENESKRIPAIYRFYPTALEEVEAAFHSTFVRTRVNFTEAVQARFKRPTLAAEEVAATDFQRFLSQFQKQNVLFPVGPNLARLWAQGESDREVESALSAHLRETMKAYIRPDAAPRDIWVGSTIRLVSLANSETPDARLIEERGFNLAKTNFVSAPRCKTDLVNSFPAEERSIARYLASFIKPNCIMEADLTRELRAQRTEGLLAADRYSAGQVIVKAGQVVDQKILAALNQLREKTAVTQLIKLETPPGNFSGNKFNSFAAWTGGGILAAGLVCFALLWRSARHRAQASLMPVARPGFAMANVPTETAPADESWRERALLAEQRADKAQAVVRLGLMGHLAQWMAEKMTRKMISQRAQLLDDHQRAALEVAELEARLEKIQAPLQERLQAYERRIADLEKELTLKGEENRELIKAKIQIIRKQLEIEREKNRLEFN
;
A
#
# COMPACT_ATOMS: atom_id res chain seq x y z
N MET A 1 -65.24 -83.45 37.29
CA MET A 1 -65.52 -82.15 37.94
C MET A 1 -64.43 -81.17 37.51
N VAL A 2 -64.73 -80.28 36.57
CA VAL A 2 -64.97 -78.83 36.77
C VAL A 2 -63.71 -77.98 36.43
N THR A 3 -63.77 -77.39 35.23
CA THR A 3 -63.35 -76.05 34.75
C THR A 3 -61.90 -75.52 34.83
N SER A 4 -61.42 -75.13 33.64
CA SER A 4 -60.45 -74.09 33.22
C SER A 4 -60.80 -72.66 33.73
N PRO A 5 -60.16 -71.52 33.31
CA PRO A 5 -58.76 -71.19 32.91
C PRO A 5 -58.24 -69.87 33.58
N ALA A 6 -56.98 -69.45 33.36
CA ALA A 6 -56.64 -68.06 32.98
C ALA A 6 -55.16 -67.84 32.62
N ARG A 7 -54.95 -67.20 31.46
CA ARG A 7 -53.70 -66.68 30.90
C ARG A 7 -53.35 -65.33 31.54
N LEU A 8 -52.06 -65.00 31.68
CA LEU A 8 -51.59 -63.62 31.89
C LEU A 8 -50.47 -63.28 30.89
N VAL A 9 -50.78 -62.27 30.09
CA VAL A 9 -49.97 -61.64 29.04
C VAL A 9 -49.17 -60.50 29.68
N TRP A 10 -47.86 -60.45 29.43
CA TRP A 10 -47.01 -59.30 29.76
C TRP A 10 -47.03 -58.29 28.60
N LEU A 11 -47.47 -57.06 28.86
CA LEU A 11 -47.54 -55.95 27.92
C LEU A 11 -46.35 -55.02 28.17
N ALA A 12 -45.46 -54.93 27.19
CA ALA A 12 -44.35 -53.98 27.17
C ALA A 12 -44.86 -52.59 26.76
N LEU A 13 -44.70 -51.61 27.65
CA LEU A 13 -44.97 -50.19 27.42
C LEU A 13 -43.73 -49.55 26.78
N THR A 14 -43.69 -49.49 25.44
CA THR A 14 -42.79 -48.61 24.69
C THR A 14 -43.50 -47.28 24.44
N GLY A 15 -43.11 -46.26 25.22
CA GLY A 15 -43.54 -44.88 25.01
C GLY A 15 -42.93 -44.32 23.73
N PHE A 16 -43.68 -44.37 22.63
CA PHE A 16 -43.37 -43.64 21.41
C PHE A 16 -43.71 -42.16 21.63
N VAL A 17 -42.69 -41.31 21.85
CA VAL A 17 -42.86 -39.86 21.79
C VAL A 17 -43.10 -39.50 20.33
N PHE A 18 -44.36 -39.23 19.99
CA PHE A 18 -44.75 -38.66 18.71
C PHE A 18 -44.16 -37.23 18.60
N VAL A 19 -43.07 -37.10 17.87
CA VAL A 19 -42.60 -35.80 17.38
C VAL A 19 -43.47 -35.43 16.18
N SER A 20 -44.48 -34.60 16.42
CA SER A 20 -45.32 -34.05 15.35
C SER A 20 -44.47 -33.26 14.35
N PRO A 21 -44.66 -33.43 13.03
CA PRO A 21 -44.04 -32.57 12.04
C PRO A 21 -44.79 -31.24 12.06
N LEU A 22 -44.41 -30.32 12.96
CA LEU A 22 -45.07 -29.02 13.05
C LEU A 22 -44.73 -28.18 11.83
N ALA A 23 -45.78 -27.77 11.11
CA ALA A 23 -45.77 -26.56 10.32
C ALA A 23 -45.27 -25.42 11.22
N ALA A 24 -44.06 -24.92 10.91
CA ALA A 24 -43.41 -23.89 11.71
C ALA A 24 -44.31 -22.65 11.78
N ARG A 25 -44.82 -22.38 12.99
CA ARG A 25 -45.54 -21.15 13.34
C ARG A 25 -44.65 -19.94 13.05
N GLU A 26 -45.25 -18.82 12.65
CA GLU A 26 -44.53 -17.56 12.42
C GLU A 26 -44.19 -16.89 13.74
N TYR A 27 -42.95 -17.04 14.17
CA TYR A 27 -42.41 -16.31 15.30
C TYR A 27 -41.99 -14.90 14.89
N LYS A 28 -42.24 -13.92 15.75
CA LYS A 28 -41.73 -12.55 15.58
C LYS A 28 -40.50 -12.31 16.47
N LEU A 29 -39.70 -11.30 16.12
CA LEU A 29 -38.57 -10.84 16.92
C LEU A 29 -39.06 -10.46 18.33
N GLY A 30 -38.44 -11.03 19.36
CA GLY A 30 -38.79 -10.80 20.77
C GLY A 30 -39.90 -11.71 21.35
N GLU A 31 -40.50 -12.58 20.55
CA GLU A 31 -41.46 -13.58 21.02
C GLU A 31 -40.75 -14.72 21.75
N LYS A 32 -41.37 -15.33 22.77
CA LYS A 32 -40.83 -16.53 23.41
C LYS A 32 -41.25 -17.77 22.63
N ALA A 33 -40.32 -18.67 22.35
CA ALA A 33 -40.62 -19.91 21.67
C ALA A 33 -41.50 -20.81 22.55
N ASP A 34 -42.66 -21.22 22.08
CA ASP A 34 -43.56 -22.08 22.85
C ASP A 34 -43.05 -23.54 22.90
N GLN A 35 -42.23 -23.94 21.93
CA GLN A 35 -41.74 -25.30 21.75
C GLN A 35 -40.27 -25.32 21.34
N THR A 36 -39.59 -26.43 21.61
CA THR A 36 -38.21 -26.64 21.15
C THR A 36 -38.21 -27.03 19.68
N ILE A 37 -37.49 -26.28 18.84
CA ILE A 37 -37.43 -26.51 17.39
C ILE A 37 -36.05 -27.06 17.03
N THR A 38 -36.04 -28.20 16.34
CA THR A 38 -34.83 -28.86 15.82
C THR A 38 -34.80 -28.83 14.30
N THR A 39 -33.60 -28.79 13.71
CA THR A 39 -33.40 -28.86 12.26
C THR A 39 -33.48 -30.31 11.77
N PRO A 40 -34.48 -30.74 10.98
CA PRO A 40 -34.49 -32.08 10.39
C PRO A 40 -33.41 -32.28 9.30
N ILE A 41 -32.88 -31.20 8.72
CA ILE A 41 -31.94 -31.20 7.59
C ILE A 41 -30.77 -30.27 7.95
N PRO A 42 -29.52 -30.55 7.53
CA PRO A 42 -28.43 -29.60 7.70
C PRO A 42 -28.75 -28.24 7.08
N LEU A 43 -28.55 -27.18 7.86
CA LEU A 43 -28.89 -25.81 7.50
C LEU A 43 -27.66 -24.91 7.63
N VAL A 44 -27.51 -23.94 6.72
CA VAL A 44 -26.43 -22.96 6.74
C VAL A 44 -27.06 -21.58 6.72
N VAL A 45 -27.12 -20.93 7.88
CA VAL A 45 -27.78 -19.65 8.10
C VAL A 45 -26.77 -18.54 7.98
N ILE A 46 -27.00 -17.60 7.07
CA ILE A 46 -26.16 -16.42 6.92
C ILE A 46 -26.61 -15.41 7.97
N ASP A 47 -25.73 -15.04 8.88
CA ASP A 47 -25.96 -13.98 9.84
C ASP A 47 -25.54 -12.65 9.21
N THR A 48 -26.51 -11.81 8.86
CA THR A 48 -26.26 -10.52 8.20
C THR A 48 -25.46 -9.57 9.09
N ALA A 49 -25.80 -9.48 10.37
CA ALA A 49 -25.12 -8.58 11.31
C ALA A 49 -23.68 -9.04 11.60
N ALA A 50 -23.46 -10.34 11.80
CA ALA A 50 -22.10 -10.86 11.95
C ALA A 50 -21.29 -10.76 10.65
N THR A 51 -21.95 -10.91 9.49
CA THR A 51 -21.32 -10.71 8.19
C THR A 51 -20.86 -9.27 8.01
N GLU A 52 -21.69 -8.28 8.32
CA GLU A 52 -21.33 -6.86 8.25
C GLU A 52 -20.16 -6.53 9.19
N ALA A 53 -20.21 -7.00 10.45
CA ALA A 53 -19.12 -6.80 11.40
C ALA A 53 -17.80 -7.45 10.93
N LEU A 54 -17.88 -8.63 10.30
CA LEU A 54 -16.73 -9.32 9.72
C LEU A 54 -16.19 -8.53 8.51
N LYS A 55 -17.06 -8.07 7.61
CA LYS A 55 -16.68 -7.22 6.47
C LYS A 55 -16.03 -5.93 6.94
N GLU A 56 -16.55 -5.27 7.97
CA GLU A 56 -15.96 -4.05 8.51
C GLU A 56 -14.56 -4.33 9.08
N ASN A 57 -14.39 -5.40 9.86
CA ASN A 57 -13.11 -5.77 10.44
C ASN A 57 -12.07 -6.17 9.39
N GLU A 58 -12.47 -6.89 8.34
CA GLU A 58 -11.57 -7.21 7.23
C GLU A 58 -11.29 -6.01 6.33
N SER A 59 -12.26 -5.11 6.13
CA SER A 59 -12.04 -3.87 5.40
C SER A 59 -10.95 -3.01 6.06
N LYS A 60 -10.87 -3.03 7.40
CA LYS A 60 -9.81 -2.34 8.15
C LYS A 60 -8.43 -2.95 7.85
N ARG A 61 -8.32 -4.26 7.61
CA ARG A 61 -7.02 -4.86 7.28
C ARG A 61 -6.49 -4.44 5.91
N ILE A 62 -7.37 -3.98 5.03
CA ILE A 62 -7.00 -3.51 3.71
C ILE A 62 -6.42 -2.08 3.82
N PRO A 63 -5.17 -1.88 3.36
CA PRO A 63 -4.48 -0.60 3.52
C PRO A 63 -5.19 0.50 2.73
N ALA A 64 -5.20 1.71 3.29
CA ALA A 64 -5.70 2.89 2.60
C ALA A 64 -4.77 3.25 1.43
N ILE A 65 -5.35 3.78 0.34
CA ILE A 65 -4.64 4.04 -0.90
C ILE A 65 -4.30 5.51 -1.00
N TYR A 66 -3.04 5.81 -1.29
CA TYR A 66 -2.53 7.16 -1.50
C TYR A 66 -1.91 7.26 -2.88
N ARG A 67 -2.23 8.35 -3.57
CA ARG A 67 -1.63 8.75 -4.83
C ARG A 67 -0.46 9.69 -4.56
N PHE A 68 0.70 9.39 -5.15
CA PHE A 68 1.89 10.24 -5.12
C PHE A 68 2.00 11.05 -6.41
N TYR A 69 2.25 12.36 -6.26
CA TYR A 69 2.44 13.30 -7.36
C TYR A 69 3.92 13.70 -7.44
N PRO A 70 4.71 13.08 -8.34
CA PRO A 70 6.13 13.39 -8.46
C PRO A 70 6.38 14.84 -8.95
N THR A 71 5.47 15.41 -9.74
CA THR A 71 5.61 16.78 -10.29
C THR A 71 5.47 17.87 -9.23
N ALA A 72 4.92 17.54 -8.05
CA ALA A 72 4.73 18.52 -6.98
C ALA A 72 6.05 19.16 -6.54
N LEU A 73 7.16 18.41 -6.58
CA LEU A 73 8.49 18.95 -6.28
C LEU A 73 8.92 20.01 -7.30
N GLU A 74 8.78 19.69 -8.59
CA GLU A 74 9.18 20.59 -9.69
C GLU A 74 8.35 21.87 -9.68
N GLU A 75 7.04 21.78 -9.46
CA GLU A 75 6.16 22.93 -9.33
C GLU A 75 6.54 23.84 -8.16
N VAL A 76 6.94 23.24 -7.04
CA VAL A 76 7.33 23.96 -5.82
C VAL A 76 8.68 24.67 -6.03
N GLU A 77 9.64 24.03 -6.66
CA GLU A 77 10.92 24.65 -7.01
C GLU A 77 10.77 25.77 -8.04
N ALA A 78 9.97 25.57 -9.08
CA ALA A 78 9.68 26.60 -10.08
C ALA A 78 8.97 27.81 -9.47
N ALA A 79 8.02 27.57 -8.56
CA ALA A 79 7.35 28.64 -7.81
C ALA A 79 8.33 29.40 -6.90
N PHE A 80 9.24 28.70 -6.22
CA PHE A 80 10.28 29.33 -5.41
C PHE A 80 11.24 30.18 -6.28
N HIS A 81 11.78 29.61 -7.36
CA HIS A 81 12.71 30.31 -8.26
C HIS A 81 12.08 31.60 -8.84
N SER A 82 10.86 31.49 -9.39
CA SER A 82 10.17 32.64 -9.99
C SER A 82 9.88 33.75 -8.98
N THR A 83 9.51 33.40 -7.74
CA THR A 83 9.29 34.39 -6.68
C THR A 83 10.59 35.04 -6.21
N PHE A 84 11.66 34.26 -6.07
CA PHE A 84 12.98 34.75 -5.69
C PHE A 84 13.53 35.75 -6.72
N VAL A 85 13.51 35.38 -8.01
CA VAL A 85 13.94 36.26 -9.12
C VAL A 85 13.11 37.54 -9.17
N ARG A 86 11.78 37.44 -9.02
CA ARG A 86 10.90 38.61 -9.00
C ARG A 86 11.24 39.54 -7.84
N THR A 87 11.47 39.01 -6.65
CA THR A 87 11.84 39.84 -5.50
C THR A 87 13.18 40.52 -5.69
N ARG A 88 14.16 39.83 -6.29
CA ARG A 88 15.46 40.44 -6.63
C ARG A 88 15.29 41.63 -7.57
N VAL A 89 14.52 41.47 -8.65
CA VAL A 89 14.24 42.55 -9.61
C VAL A 89 13.62 43.75 -8.90
N ASN A 90 12.54 43.53 -8.13
CA ASN A 90 11.88 44.58 -7.36
C ASN A 90 12.83 45.28 -6.37
N PHE A 91 13.73 44.51 -5.74
CA PHE A 91 14.74 45.06 -4.83
C PHE A 91 15.73 45.96 -5.57
N THR A 92 16.28 45.49 -6.68
CA THR A 92 17.24 46.26 -7.49
C THR A 92 16.62 47.54 -8.08
N GLU A 93 15.36 47.48 -8.53
CA GLU A 93 14.62 48.65 -8.99
C GLU A 93 14.39 49.66 -7.85
N ALA A 94 14.06 49.18 -6.64
CA ALA A 94 13.89 50.03 -5.47
C ALA A 94 15.20 50.69 -5.02
N VAL A 95 16.33 49.97 -5.12
CA VAL A 95 17.68 50.52 -4.91
C VAL A 95 17.97 51.60 -5.94
N GLN A 96 17.75 51.33 -7.23
CA GLN A 96 17.96 52.30 -8.31
C GLN A 96 17.10 53.55 -8.15
N ALA A 97 15.83 53.40 -7.75
CA ALA A 97 14.92 54.52 -7.54
C ALA A 97 15.40 55.46 -6.41
N ARG A 98 15.93 54.89 -5.32
CA ARG A 98 16.35 55.63 -4.13
C ARG A 98 17.75 56.24 -4.25
N PHE A 99 18.73 55.46 -4.72
CA PHE A 99 20.14 55.85 -4.77
C PHE A 99 20.58 56.33 -6.16
N LYS A 100 19.68 56.32 -7.16
CA LYS A 100 19.91 56.75 -8.55
C LYS A 100 20.99 55.94 -9.29
N ARG A 101 21.36 54.77 -8.76
CA ARG A 101 22.36 53.85 -9.31
C ARG A 101 21.91 52.40 -9.14
N PRO A 102 22.23 51.50 -10.09
CA PRO A 102 21.82 50.10 -10.03
C PRO A 102 22.63 49.29 -9.00
N THR A 103 23.86 49.70 -8.71
CA THR A 103 24.74 49.04 -7.73
C THR A 103 25.32 50.05 -6.75
N LEU A 104 25.57 49.60 -5.53
CA LEU A 104 26.09 50.39 -4.40
C LEU A 104 27.49 49.92 -4.00
N ALA A 105 28.32 50.85 -3.54
CA ALA A 105 29.62 50.52 -2.95
C ALA A 105 29.45 49.85 -1.56
N ALA A 106 30.47 49.09 -1.12
CA ALA A 106 30.44 48.43 0.18
C ALA A 106 30.24 49.41 1.36
N GLU A 107 30.77 50.62 1.25
CA GLU A 107 30.61 51.69 2.25
C GLU A 107 29.16 52.20 2.33
N GLU A 108 28.49 52.35 1.18
CA GLU A 108 27.10 52.81 1.09
C GLU A 108 26.14 51.74 1.64
N VAL A 109 26.45 50.46 1.43
CA VAL A 109 25.69 49.34 2.01
C VAL A 109 25.85 49.25 3.53
N ALA A 110 27.00 49.66 4.07
CA ALA A 110 27.21 49.76 5.51
C ALA A 110 26.54 51.00 6.13
N ALA A 111 26.14 51.99 5.33
CA ALA A 111 25.55 53.22 5.82
C ALA A 111 24.16 53.00 6.45
N THR A 112 23.82 53.85 7.44
CA THR A 112 22.53 53.79 8.15
C THR A 112 21.35 54.01 7.21
N ASP A 113 21.53 54.77 6.12
CA ASP A 113 20.48 55.01 5.14
C ASP A 113 20.06 53.76 4.39
N PHE A 114 21.00 52.84 4.11
CA PHE A 114 20.69 51.55 3.52
C PHE A 114 19.88 50.68 4.49
N GLN A 115 20.24 50.67 5.78
CA GLN A 115 19.48 49.92 6.81
C GLN A 115 18.03 50.42 6.96
N ARG A 116 17.82 51.74 6.89
CA ARG A 116 16.46 52.33 6.86
C ARG A 116 15.69 51.92 5.62
N PHE A 117 16.36 51.93 4.46
CA PHE A 117 15.78 51.45 3.21
C PHE A 117 15.37 49.98 3.30
N LEU A 118 16.23 49.09 3.79
CA LEU A 118 15.91 47.66 3.97
C LEU A 118 14.69 47.47 4.88
N SER A 119 14.65 48.19 6.00
CA SER A 119 13.52 48.13 6.93
C SER A 119 12.21 48.58 6.27
N GLN A 120 12.25 49.58 5.38
CA GLN A 120 11.09 50.05 4.62
C GLN A 120 10.70 49.05 3.51
N PHE A 121 11.67 48.53 2.77
CA PHE A 121 11.45 47.54 1.72
C PHE A 121 10.83 46.26 2.28
N GLN A 122 11.31 45.78 3.43
CA GLN A 122 10.79 44.59 4.10
C GLN A 122 9.35 44.78 4.58
N LYS A 123 8.97 45.99 5.02
CA LYS A 123 7.58 46.32 5.37
C LYS A 123 6.63 46.26 4.17
N GLN A 124 7.13 46.63 2.99
CA GLN A 124 6.35 46.58 1.74
C GLN A 124 6.32 45.18 1.12
N ASN A 125 7.40 44.40 1.31
CA ASN A 125 7.56 43.06 0.73
C ASN A 125 7.55 41.99 1.82
N VAL A 126 6.39 41.82 2.47
CA VAL A 126 6.20 40.84 3.55
C VAL A 126 6.41 39.40 3.05
N LEU A 127 6.21 39.17 1.75
CA LEU A 127 6.29 37.84 1.16
C LEU A 127 7.68 37.23 1.30
N PHE A 128 8.78 37.96 1.07
CA PHE A 128 10.13 37.41 1.13
C PHE A 128 11.00 38.18 2.12
N PRO A 129 11.58 37.51 3.15
CA PRO A 129 12.50 38.14 4.07
C PRO A 129 13.87 38.33 3.42
N VAL A 130 14.19 39.56 3.03
CA VAL A 130 15.52 39.91 2.54
C VAL A 130 16.44 40.13 3.74
N GLY A 131 17.23 39.12 4.08
CA GLY A 131 18.25 39.23 5.12
C GLY A 131 19.34 40.26 4.76
N PRO A 132 20.08 40.80 5.75
CA PRO A 132 21.09 41.84 5.52
C PRO A 132 22.22 41.37 4.59
N ASN A 133 22.60 40.09 4.65
CA ASN A 133 23.61 39.50 3.78
C ASN A 133 23.12 39.41 2.33
N LEU A 134 21.90 38.92 2.12
CA LEU A 134 21.29 38.83 0.79
C LEU A 134 21.06 40.22 0.17
N ALA A 135 20.58 41.17 0.97
CA ALA A 135 20.42 42.55 0.57
C ALA A 135 21.75 43.18 0.10
N ARG A 136 22.85 42.90 0.82
CA ARG A 136 24.19 43.35 0.45
C ARG A 136 24.63 42.77 -0.89
N LEU A 137 24.51 41.46 -1.07
CA LEU A 137 24.85 40.78 -2.32
C LEU A 137 24.10 41.40 -3.51
N TRP A 138 22.78 41.55 -3.38
CA TRP A 138 21.95 42.15 -4.43
C TRP A 138 22.28 43.62 -4.69
N ALA A 139 22.52 44.42 -3.64
CA ALA A 139 22.86 45.83 -3.79
C ALA A 139 24.25 46.05 -4.43
N GLN A 140 25.20 45.14 -4.21
CA GLN A 140 26.53 45.19 -4.81
C GLN A 140 26.57 44.63 -6.24
N GLY A 141 25.49 43.97 -6.69
CA GLY A 141 25.44 43.28 -7.98
C GLY A 141 26.20 41.95 -8.01
N GLU A 142 26.45 41.37 -6.84
CA GLU A 142 27.10 40.06 -6.71
C GLU A 142 26.12 38.92 -7.02
N SER A 143 26.67 37.74 -7.36
CA SER A 143 25.87 36.55 -7.68
C SER A 143 25.22 35.96 -6.43
N ASP A 144 23.90 35.75 -6.50
CA ASP A 144 23.07 35.14 -5.45
C ASP A 144 22.79 33.64 -5.67
N ARG A 145 23.41 33.04 -6.70
CA ARG A 145 23.20 31.63 -7.08
C ARG A 145 23.49 30.63 -5.96
N GLU A 146 24.49 30.89 -5.14
CA GLU A 146 24.86 30.00 -4.03
C GLU A 146 23.78 29.99 -2.96
N VAL A 147 23.23 31.16 -2.63
CA VAL A 147 22.15 31.29 -1.66
C VAL A 147 20.88 30.64 -2.18
N GLU A 148 20.52 30.92 -3.44
CA GLU A 148 19.33 30.33 -4.07
C GLU A 148 19.43 28.79 -4.15
N SER A 149 20.58 28.26 -4.59
CA SER A 149 20.78 26.82 -4.71
C SER A 149 20.77 26.12 -3.35
N ALA A 150 21.35 26.74 -2.30
CA ALA A 150 21.29 26.21 -0.95
C ALA A 150 19.86 26.14 -0.41
N LEU A 151 19.05 27.20 -0.60
CA LEU A 151 17.65 27.23 -0.18
C LEU A 151 16.79 26.24 -0.98
N SER A 152 17.01 26.15 -2.30
CA SER A 152 16.34 25.18 -3.17
C SER A 152 16.67 23.74 -2.77
N ALA A 153 17.93 23.45 -2.40
CA ALA A 153 18.34 22.13 -1.93
C ALA A 153 17.61 21.72 -0.63
N HIS A 154 17.40 22.64 0.31
CA HIS A 154 16.62 22.37 1.54
C HIS A 154 15.16 22.08 1.22
N LEU A 155 14.57 22.85 0.30
CA LEU A 155 13.19 22.64 -0.16
C LEU A 155 13.03 21.28 -0.82
N ARG A 156 13.99 20.91 -1.69
CA ARG A 156 14.05 19.60 -2.34
C ARG A 156 14.13 18.47 -1.33
N GLU A 157 15.05 18.55 -0.37
CA GLU A 157 15.21 17.52 0.65
C GLU A 157 13.93 17.31 1.46
N THR A 158 13.25 18.41 1.78
CA THR A 158 11.98 18.36 2.52
C THR A 158 10.85 17.75 1.70
N MET A 159 10.75 18.10 0.41
CA MET A 159 9.73 17.60 -0.51
C MET A 159 9.95 16.15 -0.96
N LYS A 160 11.10 15.53 -0.66
CA LYS A 160 11.32 14.08 -0.81
C LYS A 160 10.44 13.26 0.14
N ALA A 161 9.99 13.83 1.25
CA ALA A 161 9.08 13.16 2.17
C ALA A 161 7.70 12.97 1.54
N TYR A 162 6.95 11.97 2.02
CA TYR A 162 5.54 11.78 1.63
C TYR A 162 4.65 12.70 2.47
N ILE A 163 4.32 13.86 1.90
CA ILE A 163 3.58 14.95 2.54
C ILE A 163 2.08 14.80 2.23
N ARG A 164 1.30 14.50 3.26
CA ARG A 164 -0.16 14.41 3.18
C ARG A 164 -0.86 15.70 3.63
N PRO A 165 -2.07 16.00 3.12
CA PRO A 165 -2.91 17.04 3.70
C PRO A 165 -3.25 16.71 5.16
N ASP A 166 -3.54 17.75 5.95
CA ASP A 166 -3.80 17.61 7.39
C ASP A 166 -5.14 16.91 7.67
N ALA A 167 -6.17 17.28 6.91
CA ALA A 167 -7.48 16.68 7.00
C ALA A 167 -7.53 15.39 6.17
N ALA A 168 -7.45 14.25 6.84
CA ALA A 168 -7.89 12.99 6.25
C ALA A 168 -9.44 12.91 6.31
N PRO A 169 -10.09 12.36 5.27
CA PRO A 169 -11.51 12.00 5.33
C PRO A 169 -11.80 11.16 6.59
N ARG A 170 -12.77 11.62 7.40
CA ARG A 170 -13.07 11.04 8.74
C ARG A 170 -13.75 9.68 8.67
N ASP A 171 -14.30 9.35 7.50
CA ASP A 171 -15.02 8.13 7.18
C ASP A 171 -14.10 6.93 6.90
N ILE A 172 -12.82 7.16 6.62
CA ILE A 172 -11.90 6.10 6.19
C ILE A 172 -10.82 5.85 7.24
N TRP A 173 -10.87 4.65 7.82
CA TRP A 173 -9.81 4.20 8.73
C TRP A 173 -8.49 3.99 8.00
N VAL A 174 -7.43 4.68 8.47
CA VAL A 174 -6.06 4.54 7.96
C VAL A 174 -5.25 3.69 8.95
N GLY A 175 -4.92 2.48 8.54
CA GLY A 175 -4.18 1.51 9.35
C GLY A 175 -2.70 1.81 9.53
N SER A 176 -1.95 0.81 9.99
CA SER A 176 -0.49 0.89 10.15
C SER A 176 0.24 0.91 8.81
N THR A 177 -0.33 0.25 7.81
CA THR A 177 0.20 0.19 6.44
C THR A 177 -0.69 0.98 5.50
N ILE A 178 -0.03 1.63 4.54
CA ILE A 178 -0.62 2.46 3.50
C ILE A 178 -0.11 1.94 2.17
N ARG A 179 -0.96 1.88 1.16
CA ARG A 179 -0.54 1.55 -0.21
C ARG A 179 -0.30 2.83 -0.98
N LEU A 180 0.92 3.03 -1.47
CA LEU A 180 1.30 4.18 -2.28
C LEU A 180 1.32 3.79 -3.76
N VAL A 181 0.77 4.65 -4.60
CA VAL A 181 0.78 4.50 -6.06
C VAL A 181 1.30 5.79 -6.68
N SER A 182 2.37 5.66 -7.47
CA SER A 182 2.90 6.76 -8.25
C SER A 182 2.18 6.79 -9.59
N LEU A 183 1.52 7.91 -9.89
CA LEU A 183 0.80 8.11 -11.14
C LEU A 183 1.34 9.36 -11.84
N ALA A 184 1.38 9.30 -13.17
CA ALA A 184 1.52 10.53 -13.95
C ALA A 184 0.25 11.39 -13.80
N ASN A 185 0.36 12.71 -13.99
CA ASN A 185 -0.74 13.66 -13.76
C ASN A 185 -1.98 13.39 -14.63
N SER A 186 -1.84 12.69 -15.76
CA SER A 186 -2.94 12.36 -16.68
C SER A 186 -3.57 10.98 -16.46
N GLU A 187 -2.96 10.11 -15.64
CA GLU A 187 -3.49 8.77 -15.40
C GLU A 187 -4.57 8.81 -14.30
N THR A 188 -5.70 8.15 -14.57
CA THR A 188 -6.73 7.90 -13.55
C THR A 188 -6.38 6.62 -12.79
N PRO A 189 -6.38 6.63 -11.46
CA PRO A 189 -6.14 5.43 -10.67
C PRO A 189 -7.26 4.41 -10.92
N ASP A 190 -6.90 3.21 -11.38
CA ASP A 190 -7.79 2.05 -11.49
C ASP A 190 -7.34 0.97 -10.49
N ALA A 191 -8.28 0.18 -9.96
CA ALA A 191 -8.03 -0.86 -8.98
C ALA A 191 -6.96 -1.86 -9.46
N ARG A 192 -6.97 -2.23 -10.74
CA ARG A 192 -5.97 -3.14 -11.33
C ARG A 192 -4.58 -2.56 -11.32
N LEU A 193 -4.45 -1.30 -11.76
CA LEU A 193 -3.17 -0.59 -11.83
C LEU A 193 -2.55 -0.46 -10.43
N ILE A 194 -3.38 -0.31 -9.41
CA ILE A 194 -2.94 -0.20 -8.00
C ILE A 194 -2.45 -1.53 -7.46
N GLU A 195 -3.02 -2.65 -7.89
CA GLU A 195 -2.49 -3.97 -7.54
C GLU A 195 -1.16 -4.25 -8.23
N GLU A 196 -0.98 -3.78 -9.46
CA GLU A 196 0.26 -3.98 -10.23
C GLU A 196 1.41 -3.05 -9.82
N ARG A 197 1.13 -1.76 -9.64
CA ARG A 197 2.15 -0.71 -9.38
C ARG A 197 2.21 -0.27 -7.92
N GLY A 198 1.21 -0.61 -7.11
CA GLY A 198 1.12 -0.15 -5.73
C GLY A 198 2.03 -0.94 -4.79
N PHE A 199 2.74 -0.23 -3.92
CA PHE A 199 3.57 -0.84 -2.89
C PHE A 199 3.16 -0.37 -1.49
N ASN A 200 3.36 -1.24 -0.51
CA ASN A 200 2.96 -0.97 0.86
C ASN A 200 4.08 -0.24 1.62
N LEU A 201 3.72 0.83 2.32
CA LEU A 201 4.59 1.62 3.18
C LEU A 201 4.01 1.70 4.59
N ALA A 202 4.89 1.89 5.58
CA ALA A 202 4.46 2.20 6.94
C ALA A 202 3.89 3.62 7.01
N LYS A 203 2.82 3.80 7.79
CA LYS A 203 2.20 5.11 8.05
C LYS A 203 3.18 6.15 8.61
N THR A 204 4.22 5.70 9.31
CA THR A 204 5.29 6.56 9.86
C THR A 204 6.09 7.30 8.80
N ASN A 205 6.10 6.81 7.56
CA ASN A 205 6.81 7.46 6.44
C ASN A 205 6.04 8.66 5.88
N PHE A 206 4.77 8.85 6.28
CA PHE A 206 3.93 9.96 5.84
C PHE A 206 3.90 11.06 6.90
N VAL A 207 4.17 12.29 6.47
CA VAL A 207 4.21 13.48 7.34
C VAL A 207 3.06 14.40 6.94
N SER A 208 2.35 14.98 7.91
CA SER A 208 1.32 15.99 7.58
C SER A 208 1.97 17.29 7.12
N ALA A 209 1.34 18.00 6.20
CA ALA A 209 1.87 19.27 5.69
C ALA A 209 2.20 20.30 6.81
N PRO A 210 1.38 20.50 7.86
CA PRO A 210 1.74 21.42 8.95
C PRO A 210 2.96 20.97 9.75
N ARG A 211 3.10 19.66 10.00
CA ARG A 211 4.26 19.10 10.68
C ARG A 211 5.52 19.27 9.84
N CYS A 212 5.46 18.94 8.56
CA CYS A 212 6.56 19.11 7.62
C CYS A 212 7.03 20.58 7.55
N LYS A 213 6.10 21.54 7.52
CA LYS A 213 6.40 22.98 7.60
C LYS A 213 7.12 23.36 8.89
N THR A 214 6.68 22.79 10.02
CA THR A 214 7.28 23.06 11.33
C THR A 214 8.67 22.44 11.44
N ASP A 215 8.84 21.22 10.96
CA ASP A 215 10.12 20.50 10.94
C ASP A 215 11.14 21.23 10.05
N LEU A 216 10.72 21.76 8.89
CA LEU A 216 11.55 22.61 8.05
C LEU A 216 11.96 23.90 8.78
N VAL A 217 11.05 24.58 9.48
CA VAL A 217 11.41 25.81 10.21
C VAL A 217 12.40 25.53 11.34
N ASN A 218 12.30 24.35 11.96
CA ASN A 218 13.18 23.92 13.05
C ASN A 218 14.56 23.44 12.58
N SER A 219 14.72 23.05 11.31
CA SER A 219 16.03 22.67 10.77
C SER A 219 16.96 23.87 10.55
N PHE A 220 16.41 25.08 10.49
CA PHE A 220 17.18 26.32 10.34
C PHE A 220 17.60 26.93 11.69
N PRO A 221 18.77 27.60 11.74
CA PRO A 221 19.18 28.41 12.88
C PRO A 221 18.16 29.50 13.23
N ALA A 222 18.17 29.96 14.49
CA ALA A 222 17.20 30.94 14.99
C ALA A 222 17.16 32.26 14.18
N GLU A 223 18.31 32.70 13.67
CA GLU A 223 18.48 33.91 12.88
C GLU A 223 17.80 33.82 11.50
N GLU A 224 17.71 32.61 10.93
CA GLU A 224 17.21 32.36 9.57
C GLU A 224 15.76 31.83 9.54
N ARG A 225 15.09 31.76 10.70
CA ARG A 225 13.71 31.24 10.81
C ARG A 225 12.70 31.99 9.95
N SER A 226 12.95 33.25 9.63
CA SER A 226 12.08 34.02 8.71
C SER A 226 12.15 33.44 7.29
N ILE A 227 13.35 33.16 6.79
CA ILE A 227 13.59 32.53 5.49
C ILE A 227 13.00 31.13 5.47
N ALA A 228 13.18 30.37 6.55
CA ALA A 228 12.61 29.03 6.68
C ALA A 228 11.07 29.06 6.64
N ARG A 229 10.43 30.03 7.32
CA ARG A 229 8.97 30.24 7.25
C ARG A 229 8.51 30.59 5.84
N TYR A 230 9.30 31.36 5.11
CA TYR A 230 9.04 31.64 3.69
C TYR A 230 9.11 30.37 2.84
N LEU A 231 10.19 29.59 2.94
CA LEU A 231 10.32 28.32 2.23
C LEU A 231 9.19 27.35 2.56
N ALA A 232 8.80 27.28 3.83
CA ALA A 232 7.68 26.44 4.28
C ALA A 232 6.33 26.85 3.66
N SER A 233 6.18 28.10 3.20
CA SER A 233 4.96 28.53 2.50
C SER A 233 4.79 27.86 1.13
N PHE A 234 5.89 27.44 0.48
CA PHE A 234 5.87 26.74 -0.80
C PHE A 234 5.58 25.26 -0.66
N ILE A 235 5.74 24.67 0.53
CA ILE A 235 5.47 23.24 0.74
C ILE A 235 4.00 22.94 0.41
N LYS A 236 3.81 22.06 -0.57
CA LYS A 236 2.52 21.51 -0.98
C LYS A 236 2.43 20.03 -0.62
N PRO A 237 1.23 19.50 -0.32
CA PRO A 237 1.02 18.06 -0.25
C PRO A 237 1.35 17.40 -1.59
N ASN A 238 2.14 16.33 -1.55
CA ASN A 238 2.48 15.50 -2.71
C ASN A 238 1.84 14.10 -2.63
N CYS A 239 1.13 13.80 -1.54
CA CYS A 239 0.35 12.59 -1.35
C CYS A 239 -1.11 12.91 -1.05
N ILE A 240 -2.03 12.41 -1.87
CA ILE A 240 -3.48 12.56 -1.66
C ILE A 240 -4.09 11.18 -1.45
N MET A 241 -5.03 11.07 -0.51
CA MET A 241 -5.73 9.81 -0.27
C MET A 241 -6.86 9.64 -1.28
N GLU A 242 -6.86 8.51 -1.98
CA GLU A 242 -7.92 8.15 -2.93
C GLU A 242 -9.04 7.44 -2.16
N ALA A 243 -9.96 8.25 -1.62
CA ALA A 243 -11.01 7.79 -0.72
C ALA A 243 -11.96 6.80 -1.41
N ASP A 244 -12.50 7.18 -2.56
CA ASP A 244 -13.50 6.39 -3.29
C ASP A 244 -12.93 5.04 -3.71
N LEU A 245 -11.74 5.06 -4.27
CA LEU A 245 -11.06 3.85 -4.70
C LEU A 245 -10.60 2.97 -3.52
N THR A 246 -10.29 3.56 -2.35
CA THR A 246 -10.09 2.78 -1.12
C THR A 246 -11.38 2.05 -0.72
N ARG A 247 -12.55 2.69 -0.88
CA ARG A 247 -13.85 2.04 -0.59
C ARG A 247 -14.14 0.93 -1.60
N GLU A 248 -13.92 1.17 -2.88
CA GLU A 248 -14.11 0.17 -3.94
C GLU A 248 -13.25 -1.07 -3.72
N LEU A 249 -11.94 -0.90 -3.47
CA LEU A 249 -11.04 -2.02 -3.25
C LEU A 249 -11.40 -2.79 -1.97
N ARG A 250 -11.84 -2.08 -0.92
CA ARG A 250 -12.37 -2.71 0.30
C ARG A 250 -13.65 -3.49 0.04
N ALA A 251 -14.58 -2.94 -0.73
CA ALA A 251 -15.82 -3.61 -1.09
C ALA A 251 -15.53 -4.88 -1.90
N GLN A 252 -14.72 -4.79 -2.95
CA GLN A 252 -14.34 -5.93 -3.80
C GLN A 252 -13.70 -7.07 -2.99
N ARG A 253 -12.82 -6.74 -2.05
CA ARG A 253 -12.13 -7.74 -1.20
C ARG A 253 -13.01 -8.34 -0.10
N THR A 254 -14.08 -7.64 0.30
CA THR A 254 -14.98 -8.10 1.38
C THR A 254 -16.29 -8.69 0.86
N GLU A 255 -16.59 -8.55 -0.44
CA GLU A 255 -17.84 -8.99 -1.07
C GLU A 255 -18.16 -10.47 -0.78
N GLY A 256 -17.15 -11.36 -0.90
CA GLY A 256 -17.29 -12.79 -0.68
C GLY A 256 -17.26 -13.26 0.78
N LEU A 257 -17.09 -12.36 1.74
CA LEU A 257 -17.05 -12.73 3.16
C LEU A 257 -18.48 -12.86 3.70
N LEU A 258 -18.80 -14.04 4.20
CA LEU A 258 -20.09 -14.36 4.83
C LEU A 258 -19.84 -15.05 6.17
N ALA A 259 -20.48 -14.55 7.22
CA ALA A 259 -20.58 -15.24 8.49
C ALA A 259 -21.78 -16.20 8.43
N ALA A 260 -21.50 -17.50 8.41
CA ALA A 260 -22.52 -18.53 8.30
C ALA A 260 -22.48 -19.49 9.49
N ASP A 261 -23.61 -19.62 10.17
CA ASP A 261 -23.83 -20.61 11.22
C ASP A 261 -24.31 -21.92 10.59
N ARG A 262 -23.66 -23.03 10.95
CA ARG A 262 -24.01 -24.36 10.45
C ARG A 262 -24.77 -25.13 11.52
N TYR A 263 -25.96 -25.59 11.18
CA TYR A 263 -26.76 -26.49 12.01
C TYR A 263 -26.73 -27.89 11.39
N SER A 264 -26.39 -28.90 12.17
CA SER A 264 -26.49 -30.31 11.75
C SER A 264 -27.94 -30.81 11.83
N ALA A 265 -28.23 -31.93 11.18
CA ALA A 265 -29.54 -32.58 11.34
C ALA A 265 -29.72 -33.03 12.80
N GLY A 266 -30.87 -32.72 13.39
CA GLY A 266 -31.23 -32.96 14.78
C GLY A 266 -30.80 -31.85 15.75
N GLN A 267 -30.05 -30.84 15.32
CA GLN A 267 -29.58 -29.76 16.20
C GLN A 267 -30.73 -28.84 16.60
N VAL A 268 -30.75 -28.42 17.87
CA VAL A 268 -31.75 -27.48 18.39
C VAL A 268 -31.43 -26.07 17.92
N ILE A 269 -32.39 -25.40 17.28
CA ILE A 269 -32.29 -23.98 16.87
C ILE A 269 -32.73 -23.09 18.03
N VAL A 270 -33.86 -23.42 18.66
CA VAL A 270 -34.42 -22.65 19.79
C VAL A 270 -35.07 -23.59 20.78
N LYS A 271 -34.88 -23.35 22.08
CA LYS A 271 -35.54 -24.10 23.16
C LYS A 271 -36.86 -23.43 23.56
N ALA A 272 -37.81 -24.23 24.04
CA ALA A 272 -39.04 -23.70 24.63
C ALA A 272 -38.72 -22.69 25.76
N GLY A 273 -39.39 -21.54 25.75
CA GLY A 273 -39.21 -20.42 26.67
C GLY A 273 -38.11 -19.42 26.28
N GLN A 274 -37.27 -19.72 25.29
CA GLN A 274 -36.21 -18.83 24.83
C GLN A 274 -36.78 -17.72 23.95
N VAL A 275 -36.25 -16.49 24.09
CA VAL A 275 -36.65 -15.34 23.26
C VAL A 275 -36.05 -15.50 21.86
N VAL A 276 -36.86 -15.22 20.84
CA VAL A 276 -36.45 -15.29 19.43
C VAL A 276 -35.64 -14.05 19.07
N ASP A 277 -34.32 -14.25 19.00
CA ASP A 277 -33.36 -13.27 18.50
C ASP A 277 -33.35 -13.22 16.97
N GLN A 278 -32.76 -12.16 16.41
CA GLN A 278 -32.67 -11.94 14.96
C GLN A 278 -31.99 -13.12 14.23
N LYS A 279 -30.98 -13.75 14.86
CA LYS A 279 -30.30 -14.95 14.34
C LYS A 279 -31.21 -16.18 14.32
N ILE A 280 -31.99 -16.38 15.38
CA ILE A 280 -32.94 -17.50 15.50
C ILE A 280 -34.04 -17.34 14.46
N LEU A 281 -34.54 -16.12 14.26
CA LEU A 281 -35.54 -15.83 13.25
C LEU A 281 -35.02 -16.12 11.83
N ALA A 282 -33.78 -15.72 11.52
CA ALA A 282 -33.15 -16.04 10.23
C ALA A 282 -33.02 -17.55 10.00
N ALA A 283 -32.64 -18.30 11.04
CA ALA A 283 -32.55 -19.76 10.98
C ALA A 283 -33.92 -20.42 10.74
N LEU A 284 -34.98 -19.95 11.41
CA LEU A 284 -36.34 -20.46 11.22
C LEU A 284 -36.90 -20.16 9.83
N ASN A 285 -36.66 -18.96 9.30
CA ASN A 285 -37.11 -18.59 7.95
C ASN A 285 -36.42 -19.45 6.88
N GLN A 286 -35.11 -19.66 7.00
CA GLN A 286 -34.38 -20.48 6.04
C GLN A 286 -34.73 -21.97 6.15
N LEU A 287 -35.04 -22.45 7.35
CA LEU A 287 -35.59 -23.80 7.53
C LEU A 287 -36.92 -23.95 6.78
N ARG A 288 -37.82 -22.96 6.88
CA ARG A 288 -39.12 -22.94 6.19
C ARG A 288 -38.95 -23.02 4.68
N GLU A 289 -38.09 -22.17 4.11
CA GLU A 289 -37.78 -22.19 2.67
C GLU A 289 -37.28 -23.56 2.22
N LYS A 290 -36.31 -24.14 2.94
CA LYS A 290 -35.76 -25.47 2.61
C LYS A 290 -36.80 -26.58 2.73
N THR A 291 -37.68 -26.53 3.74
CA THR A 291 -38.77 -27.50 3.86
C THR A 291 -39.83 -27.32 2.77
N ALA A 292 -40.16 -26.10 2.36
CA ALA A 292 -41.10 -25.83 1.28
C ALA A 292 -40.57 -26.35 -0.07
N VAL A 293 -39.29 -26.10 -0.38
CA VAL A 293 -38.63 -26.64 -1.57
C VAL A 293 -38.60 -28.18 -1.55
N THR A 294 -38.30 -28.77 -0.39
CA THR A 294 -38.30 -30.24 -0.24
C THR A 294 -39.70 -30.83 -0.42
N GLN A 295 -40.75 -30.15 0.05
CA GLN A 295 -42.14 -30.57 -0.14
C GLN A 295 -42.58 -30.47 -1.60
N LEU A 296 -42.16 -29.42 -2.33
CA LEU A 296 -42.42 -29.26 -3.76
C LEU A 296 -41.75 -30.36 -4.60
N ILE A 297 -40.48 -30.69 -4.32
CA ILE A 297 -39.76 -31.79 -5.00
C ILE A 297 -40.46 -33.15 -4.77
N LYS A 298 -41.05 -33.34 -3.59
CA LYS A 298 -41.77 -34.57 -3.22
C LYS A 298 -43.13 -34.71 -3.91
N LEU A 299 -43.68 -33.63 -4.46
CA LEU A 299 -44.94 -33.62 -5.20
C LEU A 299 -44.75 -33.83 -6.71
N GLU A 300 -43.57 -33.56 -7.27
CA GLU A 300 -43.26 -33.76 -8.70
C GLU A 300 -42.71 -35.15 -9.05
N THR A 301 -42.45 -36.02 -8.08
CA THR A 301 -41.92 -37.37 -8.32
C THR A 301 -42.96 -38.47 -7.99
N PRO A 302 -43.43 -39.29 -8.96
CA PRO A 302 -44.24 -40.47 -8.65
C PRO A 302 -43.39 -41.53 -7.92
N PRO A 303 -44.00 -42.42 -7.11
CA PRO A 303 -43.27 -43.32 -6.22
C PRO A 303 -42.59 -44.45 -7.02
N GLY A 304 -41.40 -44.18 -7.53
CA GLY A 304 -40.47 -45.18 -8.01
C GLY A 304 -39.64 -45.71 -6.85
N ASN A 305 -39.78 -47.01 -6.56
CA ASN A 305 -38.93 -47.75 -5.63
C ASN A 305 -37.43 -47.47 -5.89
N PHE A 306 -36.81 -46.64 -5.06
CA PHE A 306 -35.36 -46.61 -4.92
C PHE A 306 -34.98 -47.34 -3.65
N SER A 307 -34.71 -48.64 -3.80
CA SER A 307 -33.89 -49.41 -2.85
C SER A 307 -32.56 -48.69 -2.66
N GLY A 308 -32.35 -48.15 -1.47
CA GLY A 308 -31.04 -47.74 -1.00
C GLY A 308 -30.16 -48.97 -0.80
N ASN A 309 -29.20 -49.20 -1.70
CA ASN A 309 -27.97 -49.94 -1.41
C ASN A 309 -27.00 -49.95 -2.62
N LYS A 310 -26.46 -48.78 -3.04
CA LYS A 310 -25.33 -48.74 -4.00
C LYS A 310 -24.34 -47.59 -3.78
N PHE A 311 -24.06 -47.21 -2.54
CA PHE A 311 -23.02 -46.19 -2.25
C PHE A 311 -21.85 -46.66 -1.38
N ASN A 312 -21.72 -47.97 -1.12
CA ASN A 312 -20.63 -48.51 -0.28
C ASN A 312 -19.53 -49.29 -1.02
N SER A 313 -19.47 -49.27 -2.36
CA SER A 313 -18.40 -49.97 -3.11
C SER A 313 -17.35 -49.04 -3.72
N PHE A 314 -17.56 -47.72 -3.75
CA PHE A 314 -16.59 -46.78 -4.35
C PHE A 314 -15.54 -46.26 -3.35
N ALA A 315 -15.84 -46.28 -2.04
CA ALA A 315 -14.93 -45.80 -0.98
C ALA A 315 -13.78 -46.78 -0.65
N ALA A 316 -13.89 -48.05 -1.07
CA ALA A 316 -12.85 -49.06 -0.79
C ALA A 316 -11.70 -49.06 -1.82
N TRP A 317 -11.92 -48.55 -3.04
CA TRP A 317 -10.91 -48.64 -4.11
C TRP A 317 -10.02 -47.39 -4.23
N THR A 318 -10.46 -46.24 -3.74
CA THR A 318 -9.66 -44.99 -3.75
C THR A 318 -8.72 -44.86 -2.56
N GLY A 319 -8.98 -45.55 -1.44
CA GLY A 319 -8.11 -45.54 -0.26
C GLY A 319 -6.77 -46.26 -0.46
N GLY A 320 -6.75 -47.33 -1.27
CA GLY A 320 -5.53 -48.10 -1.53
C GLY A 320 -4.48 -47.38 -2.38
N GLY A 321 -4.92 -46.60 -3.37
CA GLY A 321 -4.02 -45.87 -4.28
C GLY A 321 -3.26 -44.72 -3.60
N ILE A 322 -3.93 -44.02 -2.67
CA ILE A 322 -3.34 -42.87 -1.96
C ILE A 322 -2.28 -43.33 -0.94
N LEU A 323 -2.49 -44.47 -0.28
CA LEU A 323 -1.50 -45.05 0.62
C LEU A 323 -0.23 -45.53 -0.11
N ALA A 324 -0.38 -46.13 -1.29
CA ALA A 324 0.77 -46.55 -2.10
C ALA A 324 1.58 -45.37 -2.63
N ALA A 325 0.92 -44.30 -3.12
CA ALA A 325 1.60 -43.09 -3.57
C ALA A 325 2.30 -42.35 -2.42
N GLY A 326 1.68 -42.30 -1.24
CA GLY A 326 2.28 -41.73 -0.02
C GLY A 326 3.57 -42.44 0.39
N LEU A 327 3.59 -43.78 0.35
CA LEU A 327 4.78 -44.56 0.70
C LEU A 327 5.93 -44.36 -0.30
N VAL A 328 5.64 -44.22 -1.60
CA VAL A 328 6.66 -43.94 -2.63
C VAL A 328 7.25 -42.54 -2.45
N CYS A 329 6.42 -41.52 -2.20
CA CYS A 329 6.89 -40.16 -1.92
C CYS A 329 7.73 -40.10 -0.63
N PHE A 330 7.32 -40.83 0.42
CA PHE A 330 8.08 -40.90 1.67
C PHE A 330 9.44 -41.59 1.48
N ALA A 331 9.51 -42.68 0.69
CA ALA A 331 10.77 -43.35 0.37
C ALA A 331 11.72 -42.45 -0.45
N LEU A 332 11.19 -41.65 -1.39
CA LEU A 332 11.99 -40.70 -2.18
C LEU A 332 12.50 -39.53 -1.33
N LEU A 333 11.68 -39.00 -0.40
CA LEU A 333 12.11 -37.98 0.56
C LEU A 333 13.14 -38.51 1.56
N TRP A 334 12.99 -39.76 2.02
CA TRP A 334 13.97 -40.39 2.92
C TRP A 334 15.31 -40.62 2.22
N ARG A 335 15.29 -40.99 0.93
CA ARG A 335 16.50 -41.20 0.14
C ARG A 335 17.25 -39.89 -0.13
N SER A 336 16.54 -38.78 -0.36
CA SER A 336 17.18 -37.47 -0.56
C SER A 336 17.72 -36.86 0.74
N ALA A 337 17.06 -37.11 1.88
CA ALA A 337 17.54 -36.69 3.20
C ALA A 337 18.84 -37.40 3.61
N ARG A 338 19.01 -38.68 3.26
CA ARG A 338 20.26 -39.42 3.54
C ARG A 338 21.46 -38.95 2.72
N HIS A 339 21.26 -38.41 1.52
CA HIS A 339 22.36 -37.93 0.68
C HIS A 339 22.93 -36.56 1.12
N ARG A 340 22.33 -35.86 2.09
CA ARG A 340 22.79 -34.53 2.56
C ARG A 340 23.48 -34.52 3.93
N ALA A 341 23.70 -35.67 4.57
CA ALA A 341 24.25 -35.75 5.93
C ALA A 341 25.75 -36.11 5.99
N GLN A 342 26.55 -35.67 5.01
CA GLN A 342 28.01 -35.75 5.08
C GLN A 342 28.64 -34.46 4.55
N ALA A 343 28.69 -33.43 5.40
CA ALA A 343 29.62 -32.31 5.25
C ALA A 343 29.81 -31.60 6.61
N SER A 344 31.02 -31.76 7.16
CA SER A 344 31.78 -30.82 8.00
C SER A 344 31.21 -30.34 9.35
N LEU A 345 31.80 -30.86 10.43
CA LEU A 345 32.09 -30.11 11.66
C LEU A 345 33.48 -30.55 12.18
N MET A 346 34.46 -29.64 12.15
CA MET A 346 35.73 -29.77 12.89
C MET A 346 35.74 -28.72 14.01
N PRO A 347 36.00 -29.11 15.28
CA PRO A 347 36.35 -28.16 16.33
C PRO A 347 37.88 -28.05 16.49
N VAL A 348 38.37 -26.82 16.57
CA VAL A 348 39.78 -26.48 16.85
C VAL A 348 40.01 -26.42 18.36
N ALA A 349 41.06 -27.13 18.81
CA ALA A 349 41.51 -27.21 20.19
C ALA A 349 42.33 -25.98 20.62
N ARG A 350 42.17 -25.57 21.88
CA ARG A 350 42.93 -24.50 22.57
C ARG A 350 43.90 -25.18 23.55
N PRO A 351 45.22 -24.91 23.52
CA PRO A 351 46.14 -25.46 24.51
C PRO A 351 46.20 -24.59 25.77
N GLY A 352 46.20 -25.25 26.92
CA GLY A 352 46.33 -24.66 28.25
C GLY A 352 47.78 -24.34 28.60
N PHE A 353 47.96 -23.31 29.42
CA PHE A 353 49.24 -23.00 30.07
C PHE A 353 49.19 -23.44 31.52
N ALA A 354 50.14 -24.33 31.85
CA ALA A 354 50.38 -24.90 33.15
C ALA A 354 51.05 -23.91 34.10
N MET A 355 50.62 -23.92 35.36
CA MET A 355 51.38 -23.33 36.47
C MET A 355 52.51 -24.27 36.88
N ALA A 356 53.72 -23.74 37.00
CA ALA A 356 54.84 -24.38 37.68
C ALA A 356 55.49 -23.37 38.64
N ASN A 357 55.73 -23.84 39.86
CA ASN A 357 56.26 -23.16 41.04
C ASN A 357 57.76 -22.81 40.94
N VAL A 358 58.13 -21.60 41.45
CA VAL A 358 59.20 -21.27 42.47
C VAL A 358 60.67 -21.65 42.13
N PRO A 359 61.78 -20.96 42.58
CA PRO A 359 61.93 -19.91 43.62
C PRO A 359 62.76 -18.64 43.29
N THR A 360 62.48 -17.61 44.08
CA THR A 360 63.37 -16.69 44.83
C THR A 360 64.83 -16.45 44.40
N GLU A 361 65.17 -15.20 44.08
CA GLU A 361 66.41 -14.52 44.55
C GLU A 361 66.30 -12.98 44.42
N THR A 362 67.08 -12.27 45.24
CA THR A 362 66.81 -10.97 45.85
C THR A 362 67.62 -9.79 45.27
N ALA A 363 66.93 -8.67 44.97
CA ALA A 363 67.35 -7.23 44.95
C ALA A 363 68.47 -6.74 43.99
N PRO A 364 68.60 -5.41 43.69
CA PRO A 364 67.61 -4.35 43.48
C PRO A 364 67.69 -3.80 42.02
N ALA A 365 66.64 -3.92 41.21
CA ALA A 365 66.67 -3.55 39.78
C ALA A 365 65.75 -2.37 39.40
N ASP A 366 65.26 -1.60 40.38
CA ASP A 366 64.14 -0.68 40.15
C ASP A 366 64.51 0.59 39.36
N GLU A 367 65.77 1.04 39.42
CA GLU A 367 66.21 2.21 38.63
C GLU A 367 66.58 1.85 37.19
N SER A 368 67.28 0.71 36.99
CA SER A 368 67.75 0.29 35.66
C SER A 368 66.61 -0.09 34.70
N TRP A 369 65.44 -0.51 35.22
CA TRP A 369 64.26 -0.79 34.40
C TRP A 369 63.50 0.46 34.01
N ARG A 370 63.43 1.46 34.89
CA ARG A 370 62.78 2.75 34.57
C ARG A 370 63.53 3.50 33.48
N GLU A 371 64.86 3.51 33.57
CA GLU A 371 65.69 4.17 32.55
C GLU A 371 65.63 3.45 31.20
N ARG A 372 65.57 2.11 31.22
CA ARG A 372 65.34 1.29 30.01
C ARG A 372 63.94 1.46 29.44
N ALA A 373 62.92 1.62 30.28
CA ALA A 373 61.54 1.85 29.85
C ALA A 373 61.38 3.22 29.19
N LEU A 374 61.94 4.28 29.77
CA LEU A 374 61.89 5.63 29.20
C LEU A 374 62.67 5.73 27.88
N LEU A 375 63.82 5.06 27.75
CA LEU A 375 64.54 4.97 26.49
C LEU A 375 63.79 4.16 25.43
N ALA A 376 63.01 3.15 25.84
CA ALA A 376 62.16 2.39 24.94
C ALA A 376 60.96 3.21 24.46
N GLU A 377 60.33 4.00 25.33
CA GLU A 377 59.24 4.92 24.98
C GLU A 377 59.70 6.00 23.99
N GLN A 378 60.85 6.64 24.24
CA GLN A 378 61.39 7.64 23.31
C GLN A 378 61.77 7.06 21.94
N ARG A 379 62.18 5.78 21.88
CA ARG A 379 62.43 5.08 20.62
C ARG A 379 61.13 4.69 19.93
N ALA A 380 60.10 4.30 20.68
CA ALA A 380 58.78 3.99 20.16
C ALA A 380 58.09 5.23 19.56
N ASP A 381 58.21 6.38 20.22
CA ASP A 381 57.63 7.65 19.73
C ASP A 381 58.31 8.14 18.45
N LYS A 382 59.65 8.04 18.39
CA LYS A 382 60.41 8.37 17.17
C LYS A 382 60.08 7.40 16.03
N ALA A 383 59.92 6.12 16.32
CA ALA A 383 59.50 5.13 15.32
C ALA A 383 58.06 5.39 14.85
N GLN A 384 57.13 5.73 15.74
CA GLN A 384 55.75 6.08 15.38
C GLN A 384 55.67 7.36 14.53
N ALA A 385 56.51 8.36 14.78
CA ALA A 385 56.55 9.59 14.01
C ALA A 385 57.02 9.33 12.56
N VAL A 386 58.08 8.53 12.39
CA VAL A 386 58.59 8.14 11.07
C VAL A 386 57.59 7.26 10.31
N VAL A 387 56.90 6.36 11.01
CA VAL A 387 55.84 5.52 10.44
C VAL A 387 54.61 6.34 10.02
N ARG A 388 54.22 7.37 10.81
CA ARG A 388 53.14 8.30 10.44
C ARG A 388 53.46 9.13 9.20
N LEU A 389 54.72 9.58 9.06
CA LEU A 389 55.14 10.39 7.91
C LEU A 389 55.23 9.56 6.61
N GLY A 390 55.54 8.25 6.68
CA GLY A 390 55.60 7.37 5.52
C GLY A 390 54.24 6.77 5.09
N LEU A 391 53.37 6.39 6.04
CA LEU A 391 52.11 5.69 5.73
C LEU A 391 51.02 6.61 5.18
N MET A 392 51.00 7.90 5.56
CA MET A 392 49.97 8.84 5.12
C MET A 392 50.00 9.05 3.59
N GLY A 393 51.20 9.10 2.98
CA GLY A 393 51.35 9.24 1.52
C GLY A 393 50.84 8.01 0.76
N HIS A 394 51.19 6.81 1.24
CA HIS A 394 50.74 5.57 0.61
C HIS A 394 49.23 5.31 0.80
N LEU A 395 48.65 5.72 1.94
CA LEU A 395 47.20 5.65 2.17
C LEU A 395 46.43 6.61 1.25
N ALA A 396 46.93 7.84 1.06
CA ALA A 396 46.32 8.80 0.14
C ALA A 396 46.33 8.27 -1.30
N GLN A 397 47.44 7.68 -1.74
CA GLN A 397 47.57 7.11 -3.08
C GLN A 397 46.67 5.88 -3.28
N TRP A 398 46.57 5.01 -2.27
CA TRP A 398 45.66 3.86 -2.30
C TRP A 398 44.19 4.26 -2.31
N MET A 399 43.80 5.29 -1.53
CA MET A 399 42.44 5.82 -1.55
C MET A 399 42.09 6.47 -2.88
N ALA A 400 43.02 7.22 -3.47
CA ALA A 400 42.84 7.81 -4.81
C ALA A 400 42.63 6.72 -5.87
N GLU A 401 43.43 5.65 -5.85
CA GLU A 401 43.29 4.53 -6.80
C GLU A 401 41.97 3.76 -6.62
N LYS A 402 41.53 3.55 -5.38
CA LYS A 402 40.23 2.92 -5.10
C LYS A 402 39.06 3.80 -5.55
N MET A 403 39.18 5.12 -5.39
CA MET A 403 38.15 6.07 -5.80
C MET A 403 38.06 6.20 -7.33
N THR A 404 39.19 6.24 -8.04
CA THR A 404 39.19 6.26 -9.52
C THR A 404 38.65 4.97 -10.10
N ARG A 405 39.05 3.80 -9.57
CA ARG A 405 38.48 2.50 -9.98
C ARG A 405 36.97 2.46 -9.73
N LYS A 406 36.50 2.96 -8.59
CA LYS A 406 35.06 3.02 -8.28
C LYS A 406 34.32 3.95 -9.25
N MET A 407 34.83 5.15 -9.52
CA MET A 407 34.20 6.08 -10.48
C MET A 407 34.19 5.52 -11.90
N ILE A 408 35.25 4.83 -12.33
CA ILE A 408 35.29 4.16 -13.64
C ILE A 408 34.23 3.05 -13.70
N SER A 409 34.10 2.24 -12.65
CA SER A 409 33.06 1.19 -12.58
C SER A 409 31.64 1.77 -12.58
N GLN A 410 31.42 2.87 -11.86
CA GLN A 410 30.12 3.55 -11.81
C GLN A 410 29.77 4.19 -13.15
N ARG A 411 30.73 4.79 -13.86
CA ARG A 411 30.52 5.34 -15.20
C ARG A 411 30.24 4.25 -16.22
N ALA A 412 30.94 3.11 -16.14
CA ALA A 412 30.67 1.97 -17.01
C ALA A 412 29.25 1.41 -16.78
N GLN A 413 28.82 1.30 -15.52
CA GLN A 413 27.47 0.86 -15.18
C GLN A 413 26.38 1.83 -15.66
N LEU A 414 26.59 3.14 -15.49
CA LEU A 414 25.67 4.15 -16.02
C LEU A 414 25.57 4.10 -17.55
N LEU A 415 26.68 3.87 -18.25
CA LEU A 415 26.66 3.73 -19.71
C LEU A 415 25.91 2.47 -20.17
N ASP A 416 26.06 1.35 -19.45
CA ASP A 416 25.31 0.11 -19.73
C ASP A 416 23.80 0.31 -19.48
N ASP A 417 23.44 0.98 -18.39
CA ASP A 417 22.04 1.32 -18.08
C ASP A 417 21.44 2.27 -19.14
N HIS A 418 22.20 3.27 -19.61
CA HIS A 418 21.77 4.14 -20.71
C HIS A 418 21.59 3.39 -22.03
N GLN A 419 22.47 2.43 -22.35
CA GLN A 419 22.32 1.59 -23.54
C GLN A 419 21.09 0.70 -23.45
N ARG A 420 20.81 0.10 -22.29
CA ARG A 420 19.60 -0.70 -22.07
C ARG A 420 18.33 0.13 -22.18
N ALA A 421 18.30 1.31 -21.56
CA ALA A 421 17.17 2.22 -21.67
C ALA A 421 16.92 2.64 -23.13
N ALA A 422 17.97 2.88 -23.92
CA ALA A 422 17.84 3.19 -25.34
C ALA A 422 17.25 2.02 -26.16
N LEU A 423 17.63 0.78 -25.85
CA LEU A 423 17.06 -0.41 -26.49
C LEU A 423 15.58 -0.61 -26.12
N GLU A 424 15.23 -0.41 -24.86
CA GLU A 424 13.84 -0.50 -24.40
C GLU A 424 12.96 0.57 -25.05
N VAL A 425 13.47 1.80 -25.19
CA VAL A 425 12.76 2.88 -25.92
C VAL A 425 12.55 2.51 -27.38
N ALA A 426 13.57 2.00 -28.07
CA ALA A 426 13.45 1.56 -29.45
C ALA A 426 12.43 0.40 -29.60
N GLU A 427 12.37 -0.52 -28.64
CA GLU A 427 11.36 -1.58 -28.63
C GLU A 427 9.94 -1.03 -28.41
N LEU A 428 9.78 -0.04 -27.51
CA LEU A 428 8.50 0.63 -27.28
C LEU A 428 8.04 1.40 -28.53
N GLU A 429 8.94 2.08 -29.23
CA GLU A 429 8.64 2.75 -30.51
C GLU A 429 8.16 1.73 -31.55
N ALA A 430 8.85 0.60 -31.72
CA ALA A 430 8.42 -0.46 -32.64
C ALA A 430 7.05 -1.07 -32.26
N ARG A 431 6.78 -1.23 -30.95
CA ARG A 431 5.47 -1.69 -30.46
C ARG A 431 4.38 -0.65 -30.70
N LEU A 432 4.68 0.63 -30.57
CA LEU A 432 3.75 1.73 -30.86
C LEU A 432 3.41 1.78 -32.34
N GLU A 433 4.38 1.70 -33.24
CA GLU A 433 4.12 1.64 -34.69
C GLU A 433 3.23 0.45 -35.07
N LYS A 434 3.47 -0.72 -34.46
CA LYS A 434 2.66 -1.92 -34.66
C LYS A 434 1.22 -1.77 -34.14
N ILE A 435 0.98 -0.94 -33.12
CA ILE A 435 -0.37 -0.64 -32.60
C ILE A 435 -1.05 0.47 -33.41
N GLN A 436 -0.29 1.43 -33.93
CA GLN A 436 -0.81 2.56 -34.70
C GLN A 436 -1.34 2.12 -36.07
N ALA A 437 -0.66 1.20 -36.75
CA ALA A 437 -1.09 0.64 -38.03
C ALA A 437 -2.53 0.04 -38.01
N PRO A 438 -2.90 -0.89 -37.11
CA PRO A 438 -4.25 -1.45 -37.07
C PRO A 438 -5.32 -0.43 -36.59
N LEU A 439 -4.93 0.61 -35.84
CA LEU A 439 -5.87 1.65 -35.42
C LEU A 439 -6.26 2.56 -36.59
N GLN A 440 -5.29 2.89 -37.44
CA GLN A 440 -5.53 3.69 -38.64
C GLN A 440 -6.35 2.92 -39.70
N GLU A 441 -6.11 1.61 -39.85
CA GLU A 441 -6.96 0.76 -40.68
C GLU A 441 -8.41 0.68 -40.16
N ARG A 442 -8.59 0.56 -38.83
CA ARG A 442 -9.93 0.58 -38.22
C ARG A 442 -10.63 1.92 -38.42
N LEU A 443 -9.93 3.04 -38.29
CA LEU A 443 -10.49 4.37 -38.55
C LEU A 443 -10.95 4.50 -40.00
N GLN A 444 -10.12 4.09 -40.96
CA GLN A 444 -10.50 4.09 -42.38
C GLN A 444 -11.69 3.16 -42.67
N ALA A 445 -11.77 2.02 -42.00
CA ALA A 445 -12.91 1.11 -42.12
C ALA A 445 -14.21 1.76 -41.59
N TYR A 446 -14.14 2.49 -40.47
CA TYR A 446 -15.28 3.24 -39.94
C TYR A 446 -15.67 4.41 -40.83
N GLU A 447 -14.71 5.18 -41.35
CA GLU A 447 -14.96 6.28 -42.29
C GLU A 447 -15.66 5.79 -43.56
N ARG A 448 -15.19 4.68 -44.14
CA ARG A 448 -15.84 4.05 -45.30
C ARG A 448 -17.27 3.60 -44.95
N ARG A 449 -17.45 2.99 -43.77
CA ARG A 449 -18.77 2.54 -43.34
C ARG A 449 -19.72 3.70 -43.11
N ILE A 450 -19.24 4.83 -42.59
CA ILE A 450 -20.02 6.06 -42.42
C ILE A 450 -20.41 6.61 -43.80
N ALA A 451 -19.48 6.71 -44.74
CA ALA A 451 -19.77 7.18 -46.09
C ALA A 451 -20.78 6.28 -46.83
N ASP A 452 -20.69 4.96 -46.65
CA ASP A 452 -21.66 4.02 -47.21
C ASP A 452 -23.04 4.18 -46.55
N LEU A 453 -23.09 4.34 -45.22
CA LEU A 453 -24.33 4.60 -44.49
C LEU A 453 -24.96 5.94 -44.85
N GLU A 454 -24.16 6.97 -45.13
CA GLU A 454 -24.63 8.28 -45.63
C GLU A 454 -25.21 8.15 -47.03
N LYS A 455 -24.57 7.38 -47.92
CA LYS A 455 -25.14 7.06 -49.23
C LYS A 455 -26.45 6.28 -49.11
N GLU A 456 -26.50 5.25 -48.27
CA GLU A 456 -27.74 4.50 -47.99
C GLU A 456 -28.84 5.39 -47.38
N LEU A 457 -28.46 6.38 -46.56
CA LEU A 457 -29.37 7.38 -45.98
C LEU A 457 -29.96 8.31 -47.04
N THR A 458 -29.14 8.78 -47.99
CA THR A 458 -29.60 9.63 -49.10
C THR A 458 -30.47 8.86 -50.10
N LEU A 459 -30.18 7.57 -50.32
CA LEU A 459 -30.96 6.69 -51.21
C LEU A 459 -32.29 6.24 -50.62
N LYS A 460 -32.41 6.15 -49.28
CA LYS A 460 -33.62 5.69 -48.58
C LYS A 460 -34.38 6.81 -47.85
N GLY A 461 -34.30 8.04 -48.38
CA GLY A 461 -34.61 9.30 -47.68
C GLY A 461 -36.02 9.48 -47.10
N GLU A 462 -37.01 8.65 -47.43
CA GLU A 462 -38.37 8.79 -46.89
C GLU A 462 -38.72 7.70 -45.87
N GLU A 463 -38.50 6.41 -46.18
CA GLU A 463 -38.83 5.31 -45.27
C GLU A 463 -37.81 5.12 -44.13
N ASN A 464 -36.52 5.43 -44.39
CA ASN A 464 -35.46 5.19 -43.41
C ASN A 464 -35.30 6.33 -42.39
N ARG A 465 -35.85 7.51 -42.68
CA ARG A 465 -35.84 8.66 -41.76
C ARG A 465 -36.67 8.37 -40.51
N GLU A 466 -37.78 7.65 -40.66
CA GLU A 466 -38.64 7.22 -39.57
C GLU A 466 -38.06 6.03 -38.81
N LEU A 467 -37.46 5.05 -39.51
CA LEU A 467 -36.75 3.93 -38.88
C LEU A 467 -35.52 4.39 -38.07
N ILE A 468 -34.81 5.40 -38.55
CA ILE A 468 -33.65 5.96 -37.84
C ILE A 468 -34.08 6.82 -36.66
N LYS A 469 -35.17 7.60 -36.75
CA LYS A 469 -35.77 8.25 -35.57
C LYS A 469 -36.16 7.23 -34.50
N ALA A 470 -36.81 6.13 -34.90
CA ALA A 470 -37.19 5.06 -33.98
C ALA A 470 -35.96 4.39 -33.35
N LYS A 471 -34.91 4.11 -34.14
CA LYS A 471 -33.67 3.49 -33.64
C LYS A 471 -32.87 4.43 -32.74
N ILE A 472 -32.85 5.73 -33.03
CA ILE A 472 -32.26 6.76 -32.16
C ILE A 472 -33.02 6.85 -30.83
N GLN A 473 -34.36 6.75 -30.84
CA GLN A 473 -35.15 6.72 -29.61
C GLN A 473 -34.88 5.45 -28.78
N ILE A 474 -34.71 4.30 -29.42
CA ILE A 474 -34.36 3.04 -28.73
C ILE A 474 -32.96 3.14 -28.12
N ILE A 475 -31.98 3.64 -28.86
CA ILE A 475 -30.60 3.82 -28.35
C ILE A 475 -30.56 4.86 -27.22
N ARG A 476 -31.35 5.95 -27.31
CA ARG A 476 -31.47 6.92 -26.21
C ARG A 476 -32.09 6.30 -24.96
N LYS A 477 -33.13 5.47 -25.10
CA LYS A 477 -33.70 4.73 -23.97
C LYS A 477 -32.71 3.72 -23.38
N GLN A 478 -31.91 3.04 -24.21
CA GLN A 478 -30.85 2.16 -23.72
C GLN A 478 -29.76 2.92 -22.98
N LEU A 479 -29.36 4.11 -23.46
CA LEU A 479 -28.44 4.99 -22.76
C LEU A 479 -29.02 5.58 -21.48
N GLU A 480 -30.32 5.86 -21.41
CA GLU A 480 -31.00 6.28 -20.18
C GLU A 480 -31.10 5.13 -19.19
N ILE A 481 -31.41 3.92 -19.64
CA ILE A 481 -31.41 2.71 -18.80
C ILE A 481 -29.99 2.40 -18.31
N GLU A 482 -28.97 2.51 -19.16
CA GLU A 482 -27.56 2.36 -18.74
C GLU A 482 -27.10 3.49 -17.82
N ARG A 483 -27.60 4.72 -18.00
CA ARG A 483 -27.34 5.84 -17.06
C ARG A 483 -28.08 5.66 -15.75
N GLU A 484 -29.31 5.19 -15.75
CA GLU A 484 -30.09 4.89 -14.53
C GLU A 484 -29.52 3.67 -13.82
N LYS A 485 -29.03 2.67 -14.55
CA LYS A 485 -28.30 1.53 -13.98
C LYS A 485 -26.96 1.98 -13.40
N ASN A 486 -26.19 2.82 -14.10
CA ASN A 486 -25.00 3.47 -13.54
C ASN A 486 -25.32 4.39 -12.35
N ARG A 487 -26.52 4.98 -12.29
CA ARG A 487 -26.96 5.88 -11.20
C ARG A 487 -27.53 5.13 -10.01
N LEU A 488 -28.10 3.94 -10.23
CA LEU A 488 -28.51 2.97 -9.21
C LEU A 488 -27.33 2.12 -8.72
N GLU A 489 -26.24 2.04 -9.49
CA GLU A 489 -24.94 1.51 -9.04
C GLU A 489 -24.11 2.60 -8.31
N PHE A 490 -24.55 3.87 -8.35
CA PHE A 490 -23.95 5.02 -7.63
C PHE A 490 -24.76 5.47 -6.39
N ASN A 491 -25.91 4.86 -6.13
CA ASN A 491 -26.67 4.97 -4.87
C ASN A 491 -26.57 3.63 -4.14
#